data_AF-A0AAE7BXZ5-F1
#
_entry.id   AF-A0AAE7BXZ5-F1
#
_cell.length_a   1.000
_cell.length_b   1.000
_cell.length_c   1.000
_cell.angle_alpha   90.00
_cell.angle_beta   90.00
_cell.angle_gamma   90.00
#
_symmetry.space_group_name_H-M   'P 1'
#
loop_
_entity.id
_entity.type
_entity.pdbx_description
1 polymer ?
#
loop_
_entity_poly.entity_id
_entity_poly.type
_entity_poly.pdbx_seq_one_letter_code
_entity_poly.pdbx_strand_id
1 'polypeptide(L)'
;MFSGASQAQPEPQQPAEEVKPLTQEEIRQGMAEMQQQLNERIEAWGKTLSKDDFEWSWRGRILNQPKRQEVCNIFQGVVNETYHLAVQNKARLSPESQEVLNNRNLFIERLGYKDNIVDTRMGFNCRLK
;
A
#
# COMPACT_ATOMS: atom_id res chain seq x y z
N MET A 1 48.77 45.73 11.65
CA MET A 1 48.27 44.35 11.84
C MET A 1 46.78 44.48 12.11
N PHE A 2 45.94 44.30 11.09
CA PHE A 2 44.50 44.54 11.19
C PHE A 2 43.78 43.22 11.44
N SER A 3 43.13 43.13 12.61
CA SER A 3 42.20 42.07 12.98
C SER A 3 40.95 42.17 12.10
N GLY A 4 40.70 41.15 11.29
CA GLY A 4 39.43 40.98 10.56
C GLY A 4 38.59 39.90 11.24
N ALA A 5 37.62 40.30 12.05
CA ALA A 5 36.58 39.39 12.54
C ALA A 5 35.49 39.29 11.45
N SER A 6 35.42 38.15 10.76
CA SER A 6 34.27 37.81 9.91
C SER A 6 33.08 37.48 10.79
N GLN A 7 32.06 38.32 10.76
CA GLN A 7 30.75 38.02 11.33
C GLN A 7 30.04 37.04 10.38
N ALA A 8 29.77 35.82 10.87
CA ALA A 8 28.88 34.88 10.19
C ALA A 8 27.45 35.44 10.26
N GLN A 9 26.89 35.78 9.10
CA GLN A 9 25.47 36.14 8.99
C GLN A 9 24.64 34.85 9.11
N PRO A 10 23.55 34.83 9.91
CA PRO A 10 22.64 33.70 9.94
C PRO A 10 21.94 33.56 8.58
N GLU A 11 22.03 32.36 8.00
CA GLU A 11 21.33 32.01 6.75
C GLU A 11 19.82 32.24 6.91
N PRO A 12 19.12 32.73 5.87
CA PRO A 12 17.68 32.91 5.91
C PRO A 12 17.02 31.55 6.15
N GLN A 13 16.40 31.38 7.33
CA GLN A 13 15.53 30.26 7.62
C GLN A 13 14.34 30.34 6.65
N GLN A 14 14.32 29.45 5.65
CA GLN A 14 13.15 29.28 4.80
C GLN A 14 11.94 29.01 5.71
N PRO A 15 10.81 29.74 5.53
CA PRO A 15 9.62 29.48 6.33
C PRO A 15 9.22 28.03 6.14
N ALA A 16 9.10 27.30 7.24
CA ALA A 16 8.61 25.92 7.22
C ALA A 16 7.24 25.93 6.51
N GLU A 17 7.16 25.28 5.35
CA GLU A 17 5.89 25.08 4.66
C GLU A 17 4.90 24.45 5.63
N GLU A 18 3.75 25.10 5.81
CA GLU A 18 2.71 24.65 6.72
C GLU A 18 2.14 23.31 6.22
N VAL A 19 2.54 22.22 6.86
CA VAL A 19 2.13 20.86 6.49
C VAL A 19 0.64 20.69 6.79
N LYS A 20 -0.20 20.78 5.75
CA LYS A 20 -1.65 20.59 5.87
C LYS A 20 -1.98 19.11 6.15
N PRO A 21 -2.69 18.81 7.26
CA PRO A 21 -3.12 17.45 7.55
C PRO A 21 -3.97 16.84 6.44
N LEU A 22 -3.91 15.52 6.28
CA LEU A 22 -4.84 14.80 5.42
C LEU A 22 -6.26 14.90 5.99
N THR A 23 -7.20 15.28 5.14
CA THR A 23 -8.61 15.31 5.47
C THR A 23 -9.20 13.90 5.45
N GLN A 24 -10.32 13.72 6.16
CA GLN A 24 -11.06 12.45 6.15
C GLN A 24 -11.51 12.06 4.72
N GLU A 25 -11.83 13.05 3.88
CA GLU A 25 -12.26 12.81 2.51
C GLU A 25 -11.10 12.33 1.63
N GLU A 26 -9.91 12.92 1.76
CA GLU A 26 -8.71 12.44 1.06
C GLU A 26 -8.38 11.00 1.44
N ILE A 27 -8.50 10.64 2.74
CA ILE A 27 -8.28 9.27 3.20
C ILE A 27 -9.32 8.32 2.61
N ARG A 28 -10.60 8.70 2.64
CA ARG A 28 -11.69 7.90 2.06
C ARG A 28 -11.50 7.70 0.57
N GLN A 29 -11.11 8.76 -0.15
CA GLN A 29 -10.82 8.69 -1.57
C GLN A 29 -9.63 7.76 -1.85
N GLY A 30 -8.52 7.88 -1.11
CA GLY A 30 -7.38 6.99 -1.26
C GLY A 30 -7.72 5.51 -1.01
N MET A 31 -8.60 5.21 -0.06
CA MET A 31 -9.10 3.86 0.17
C MET A 31 -9.99 3.35 -0.97
N ALA A 32 -10.84 4.22 -1.54
CA ALA A 32 -11.66 3.88 -2.69
C ALA A 32 -10.79 3.60 -3.93
N GLU A 33 -9.77 4.43 -4.17
CA GLU A 33 -8.79 4.27 -5.25
C GLU A 33 -8.01 2.96 -5.10
N MET A 34 -7.57 2.61 -3.89
CA MET A 34 -6.94 1.31 -3.61
C MET A 34 -7.84 0.14 -4.01
N GLN A 35 -9.11 0.16 -3.60
CA GLN A 35 -10.07 -0.90 -3.93
C GLN A 35 -10.34 -0.97 -5.44
N GLN A 36 -10.44 0.18 -6.11
CA GLN A 36 -10.62 0.26 -7.55
C GLN A 36 -9.42 -0.34 -8.29
N GLN A 37 -8.20 0.05 -7.93
CA GLN A 37 -6.97 -0.49 -8.53
C GLN A 37 -6.89 -2.01 -8.38
N LEU A 38 -7.26 -2.54 -7.21
CA LEU A 38 -7.33 -3.98 -6.99
C LEU A 38 -8.33 -4.65 -7.95
N ASN A 39 -9.54 -4.10 -8.06
CA ASN A 39 -10.58 -4.63 -8.93
C ASN A 39 -10.14 -4.61 -10.40
N GLU A 40 -9.60 -3.49 -10.87
CA GLU A 40 -9.13 -3.34 -12.25
C GLU A 40 -8.00 -4.33 -12.59
N ARG A 41 -7.04 -4.50 -11.68
CA ARG A 41 -5.93 -5.44 -11.88
C ARG A 41 -6.41 -6.89 -11.89
N ILE A 42 -7.31 -7.26 -10.99
CA ILE A 42 -7.91 -8.61 -10.98
C ILE A 42 -8.75 -8.85 -12.24
N GLU A 43 -9.53 -7.87 -12.69
CA GLU A 43 -10.32 -7.99 -13.91
C GLU A 43 -9.43 -8.12 -15.15
N ALA A 44 -8.41 -7.25 -15.28
CA ALA A 44 -7.45 -7.29 -16.37
C ALA A 44 -6.69 -8.62 -16.39
N TRP A 45 -6.22 -9.08 -15.22
CA TRP A 45 -5.57 -10.39 -15.08
C TRP A 45 -6.52 -11.53 -15.46
N GLY A 46 -7.78 -11.49 -15.01
CA GLY A 46 -8.79 -12.51 -15.32
C GLY A 46 -9.05 -12.67 -16.82
N LYS A 47 -8.95 -11.59 -17.61
CA LYS A 47 -9.08 -11.61 -19.08
C LYS A 47 -7.92 -12.32 -19.79
N THR A 48 -6.80 -12.53 -19.10
CA THR A 48 -5.64 -13.25 -19.66
C THR A 48 -5.71 -14.76 -19.46
N LEU A 49 -6.68 -15.25 -18.68
CA LEU A 49 -6.77 -16.67 -18.33
C LEU A 49 -7.26 -17.53 -19.50
N SER A 50 -6.61 -18.67 -19.64
CA SER A 50 -6.91 -19.72 -20.61
C SER A 50 -7.37 -21.00 -19.90
N LYS A 51 -7.73 -22.04 -20.67
CA LYS A 51 -8.10 -23.33 -20.06
C LYS A 51 -6.92 -24.02 -19.36
N ASP A 52 -5.69 -23.78 -19.78
CA ASP A 52 -4.51 -24.47 -19.26
C ASP A 52 -4.03 -23.89 -17.91
N ASP A 53 -4.59 -22.74 -17.53
CA ASP A 53 -4.35 -22.07 -16.26
C ASP A 53 -5.09 -22.70 -15.08
N PHE A 54 -5.90 -23.73 -15.35
CA PHE A 54 -6.74 -24.40 -14.36
C PHE A 54 -6.45 -25.90 -14.27
N GLU A 55 -6.28 -26.38 -13.05
CA GLU A 55 -6.10 -27.78 -12.70
C GLU A 55 -7.39 -28.37 -12.07
N TRP A 56 -7.55 -29.69 -12.15
CA TRP A 56 -8.65 -30.38 -11.51
C TRP A 56 -8.40 -30.60 -10.03
N SER A 57 -9.39 -30.28 -9.22
CA SER A 57 -9.48 -30.67 -7.81
C SER A 57 -10.74 -31.48 -7.56
N TRP A 58 -10.82 -32.11 -6.39
CA TRP A 58 -12.01 -32.83 -5.93
C TRP A 58 -13.27 -31.95 -5.80
N ARG A 59 -13.13 -30.60 -5.78
CA ARG A 59 -14.24 -29.63 -5.75
C ARG A 59 -14.49 -28.95 -7.10
N GLY A 60 -13.81 -29.36 -8.17
CA GLY A 60 -13.90 -28.75 -9.50
C GLY A 60 -12.57 -28.13 -9.95
N ARG A 61 -12.63 -27.31 -11.01
CA ARG A 61 -11.43 -26.65 -11.57
C ARG A 61 -11.02 -25.47 -10.70
N ILE A 62 -9.73 -25.38 -10.41
CA ILE A 62 -9.12 -24.29 -9.64
C ILE A 62 -7.90 -23.78 -10.40
N LEU A 63 -7.48 -22.54 -10.12
CA LEU A 63 -6.24 -22.00 -10.69
C LEU A 63 -5.07 -22.89 -10.33
N ASN A 64 -4.14 -23.10 -11.25
CA ASN A 64 -2.88 -23.76 -10.95
C ASN A 64 -2.01 -22.89 -10.01
N GLN A 65 -0.95 -23.46 -9.43
CA GLN A 65 -0.10 -22.75 -8.47
C GLN A 65 0.52 -21.45 -9.02
N PRO A 66 1.05 -21.38 -10.27
CA PRO A 66 1.56 -20.14 -10.83
C PRO A 66 0.52 -19.02 -10.85
N LYS A 67 -0.71 -19.33 -11.28
CA LYS A 67 -1.79 -18.33 -11.34
C LYS A 67 -2.29 -17.90 -9.97
N ARG A 68 -2.28 -18.79 -8.97
CA ARG A 68 -2.54 -18.37 -7.58
C ARG A 68 -1.49 -17.37 -7.08
N GLN A 69 -0.22 -17.58 -7.43
CA GLN A 69 0.85 -16.66 -7.05
C GLN A 69 0.70 -15.30 -7.74
N GLU A 70 0.29 -15.27 -9.01
CA GLU A 70 -0.02 -14.01 -9.71
C GLU A 70 -1.11 -13.21 -8.99
N VAL A 71 -2.21 -13.84 -8.57
CA VAL A 71 -3.25 -13.18 -7.77
C VAL A 71 -2.67 -12.63 -6.47
N CYS A 72 -1.88 -13.42 -5.74
CA CYS A 72 -1.26 -12.95 -4.51
C CYS A 72 -0.31 -11.76 -4.74
N ASN A 73 0.39 -11.74 -5.87
CA ASN A 73 1.24 -10.61 -6.25
C ASN A 73 0.42 -9.35 -6.56
N ILE A 74 -0.80 -9.48 -7.10
CA ILE A 74 -1.71 -8.34 -7.32
C ILE A 74 -2.10 -7.72 -5.99
N PHE A 75 -2.58 -8.52 -5.03
CA PHE A 75 -2.92 -8.03 -3.69
C PHE A 75 -1.73 -7.39 -2.99
N GLN A 76 -0.57 -8.07 -3.02
CA GLN A 76 0.67 -7.56 -2.45
C GLN A 76 1.08 -6.21 -3.07
N GLY A 77 0.98 -6.09 -4.40
CA GLY A 77 1.33 -4.88 -5.14
C GLY A 77 0.48 -3.68 -4.72
N VAL A 78 -0.85 -3.84 -4.70
CA VAL A 78 -1.76 -2.77 -4.30
C VAL A 78 -1.50 -2.34 -2.85
N VAL A 79 -1.39 -3.28 -1.91
CA VAL A 79 -1.10 -2.96 -0.51
C VAL A 79 0.26 -2.26 -0.35
N ASN A 80 1.28 -2.67 -1.11
CA ASN A 80 2.59 -2.01 -1.10
C ASN A 80 2.50 -0.58 -1.61
N GLU A 81 1.80 -0.35 -2.71
CA GLU A 81 1.62 0.99 -3.29
C GLU A 81 0.87 1.91 -2.32
N THR A 82 -0.22 1.44 -1.71
CA THR A 82 -0.94 2.20 -0.68
C THR A 82 -0.07 2.50 0.53
N TYR A 83 0.73 1.53 0.99
CA TYR A 83 1.68 1.76 2.07
C TYR A 83 2.72 2.83 1.70
N HIS A 84 3.29 2.77 0.50
CA HIS A 84 4.25 3.77 0.03
C HIS A 84 3.63 5.17 -0.06
N LEU A 85 2.39 5.30 -0.54
CA LEU A 85 1.66 6.56 -0.55
C LEU A 85 1.45 7.11 0.87
N ALA A 86 1.10 6.24 1.83
CA ALA A 86 0.93 6.63 3.23
C ALA A 86 2.26 7.10 3.85
N VAL A 87 3.38 6.42 3.56
CA VAL A 87 4.72 6.82 4.01
C VAL A 87 5.14 8.15 3.40
N GLN A 88 4.90 8.38 2.10
CA GLN A 88 5.19 9.66 1.44
C GLN A 88 4.39 10.82 2.05
N ASN A 89 3.19 10.55 2.57
CA ASN A 89 2.34 11.54 3.23
C ASN A 89 2.43 11.47 4.77
N LYS A 90 3.45 10.81 5.34
CA LYS A 90 3.55 10.55 6.79
C LYS A 90 3.42 11.83 7.63
N ALA A 91 4.09 12.91 7.21
CA ALA A 91 4.06 14.19 7.94
C ALA A 91 2.65 14.82 8.01
N ARG A 92 1.74 14.45 7.10
CA ARG A 92 0.35 14.92 7.05
C ARG A 92 -0.62 14.03 7.83
N LEU A 93 -0.16 12.88 8.33
CA LEU A 93 -0.97 11.95 9.12
C LEU A 93 -0.97 12.31 10.60
N SER A 94 -2.02 11.88 11.32
CA SER A 94 -2.05 11.97 12.78
C SER A 94 -0.91 11.15 13.42
N PRO A 95 -0.46 11.49 14.63
CA PRO A 95 0.59 10.72 15.32
C PRO A 95 0.28 9.22 15.45
N GLU A 96 -0.98 8.86 15.71
CA GLU A 96 -1.41 7.46 15.75
C GLU A 96 -1.20 6.75 14.41
N SER A 97 -1.63 7.38 13.31
CA SER A 97 -1.47 6.82 11.96
C SER A 97 0.00 6.77 11.54
N GLN A 98 0.83 7.71 12.01
CA GLN A 98 2.27 7.66 11.78
C GLN A 98 2.93 6.47 12.48
N GLU A 99 2.45 6.09 13.66
CA GLU A 99 2.94 4.92 14.40
C GLU A 99 2.57 3.61 13.69
N VAL A 100 1.37 3.53 13.12
CA VAL A 100 0.95 2.39 12.29
C VAL A 100 1.93 2.16 11.13
N LEU A 101 2.50 3.22 10.56
CA LEU A 101 3.47 3.12 9.46
C LEU A 101 4.87 2.68 9.90
N ASN A 102 5.15 2.54 11.20
CA ASN A 102 6.41 1.97 11.67
C ASN A 102 6.40 0.43 11.59
N ASN A 103 5.22 -0.18 11.50
CA ASN A 103 5.05 -1.62 11.40
C ASN A 103 4.11 -1.97 10.25
N ARG A 104 4.67 -2.53 9.18
CA ARG A 104 3.90 -2.90 7.98
C ARG A 104 2.80 -3.92 8.25
N ASN A 105 2.98 -4.84 9.21
CA ASN A 105 1.92 -5.78 9.60
C ASN A 105 0.75 -5.04 10.26
N LEU A 106 1.06 -4.07 11.13
CA LEU A 106 0.03 -3.25 11.76
C LEU A 106 -0.73 -2.41 10.72
N PHE A 107 -0.03 -1.89 9.71
CA PHE A 107 -0.69 -1.22 8.58
C PHE A 107 -1.65 -2.16 7.85
N ILE A 108 -1.23 -3.38 7.52
CA ILE A 108 -2.07 -4.39 6.87
C ILE A 108 -3.30 -4.74 7.72
N GLU A 109 -3.12 -4.90 9.03
CA GLU A 109 -4.21 -5.18 9.95
C GLU A 109 -5.22 -4.03 10.00
N ARG A 110 -4.75 -2.77 9.94
CA ARG A 110 -5.61 -1.58 9.87
C ARG A 110 -6.40 -1.49 8.56
N LEU A 111 -5.93 -2.12 7.48
CA LEU A 111 -6.71 -2.30 6.25
C LEU A 111 -7.79 -3.38 6.37
N GLY A 112 -7.81 -4.13 7.47
CA GLY A 112 -8.82 -5.18 7.75
C GLY A 112 -8.36 -6.60 7.44
N TYR A 113 -7.10 -6.81 7.05
CA TYR A 113 -6.55 -8.14 6.79
C TYR A 113 -5.98 -8.75 8.07
N LYS A 114 -6.69 -9.72 8.66
CA LYS A 114 -6.24 -10.43 9.87
C LYS A 114 -5.11 -11.40 9.53
N ASP A 115 -4.07 -11.44 10.37
CA ASP A 115 -2.89 -12.29 10.21
C ASP A 115 -2.17 -12.14 8.85
N ASN A 116 -2.34 -10.97 8.23
CA ASN A 116 -1.93 -10.69 6.85
C ASN A 116 -2.54 -11.63 5.80
N ILE A 117 -3.69 -12.23 6.08
CA ILE A 117 -4.37 -13.16 5.19
C ILE A 117 -5.46 -12.44 4.39
N VAL A 118 -5.40 -12.62 3.08
CA VAL A 118 -6.44 -12.25 2.13
C VAL A 118 -7.24 -13.51 1.79
N ASP A 119 -8.53 -13.49 2.10
CA ASP A 119 -9.50 -14.43 1.53
C ASP A 119 -9.83 -13.98 0.09
N THR A 120 -9.26 -14.67 -0.90
CA THR A 120 -9.45 -14.32 -2.31
C THR A 120 -10.84 -14.67 -2.82
N ARG A 121 -11.60 -15.50 -2.09
CA ARG A 121 -12.84 -16.16 -2.54
C ARG A 121 -12.67 -17.04 -3.80
N MET A 122 -11.44 -17.31 -4.24
CA MET A 122 -11.10 -18.15 -5.39
C MET A 122 -10.67 -19.57 -4.98
N GLY A 123 -10.93 -19.98 -3.73
CA GLY A 123 -10.57 -21.29 -3.19
C GLY A 123 -9.14 -21.41 -2.66
N PHE A 124 -8.45 -20.28 -2.48
CA PHE A 124 -7.15 -20.21 -1.81
C PHE A 124 -6.98 -18.85 -1.11
N ASN A 125 -6.01 -18.78 -0.20
CA ASN A 125 -5.67 -17.56 0.52
C ASN A 125 -4.31 -17.03 0.08
N CYS A 126 -4.15 -15.71 0.14
CA CYS A 126 -2.86 -15.05 -0.04
C CYS A 126 -2.35 -14.51 1.28
N ARG A 127 -1.04 -14.63 1.52
CA ARG A 127 -0.38 -14.02 2.68
C ARG A 127 0.40 -12.79 2.24
N LEU A 128 0.06 -11.64 2.80
CA LEU A 128 0.78 -10.39 2.59
C LEU A 128 2.08 -10.40 3.43
N LYS A 129 3.16 -9.93 2.83
CA LYS A 129 4.51 -9.85 3.42
C LYS A 129 4.95 -8.41 3.49
#